data_AF-A0A3M0ZKX3-F1
#
_entry.id   AF-A0A3M0ZKX3-F1
#
_cell.length_a   1.000
_cell.length_b   1.000
_cell.length_c   1.000
_cell.angle_alpha   90.00
_cell.angle_beta   90.00
_cell.angle_gamma   90.00
#
_symmetry.space_group_name_H-M   'P 1'
#
loop_
_entity.id
_entity.type
_entity.pdbx_description
1 polymer ?
#
loop_
_entity_poly.entity_id
_entity_poly.type
_entity_poly.pdbx_seq_one_letter_code
_entity_poly.pdbx_strand_id
1 'polypeptide(L)'
;MVARAYRLVITLILLFGAYGRILAEESLVHGGRFYKGIEMLKRGDYRGAMLIFSKLQLQNDFPEWGLIYLGEASLGTGDLDYARRVVSSIKPDTLAFLFRRKIEIEAALRSDKKVNIPLIRDSIQKLKKHKILALHPGLLLLDALVERKLSRYSSCVRKLQWLRERYPHSLAAYKAYSIQKDLFHSGFQGADAMLTPDFRLDELRILTLQGLFEDAYRYIKEIKKAMISFRFTDQRRKYFKARLNVLKGLHKKDELNSLLLEGEKSKDSKIRAIALKESILSAWNR
;
A
#
# COMPACT_ATOMS: atom_id res chain seq x y z
N MET A 1 -24.14 54.26 -29.08
CA MET A 1 -24.68 52.93 -28.70
C MET A 1 -23.67 51.80 -28.93
N VAL A 2 -22.94 51.77 -30.05
CA VAL A 2 -21.95 50.72 -30.38
C VAL A 2 -20.86 50.52 -29.30
N ALA A 3 -20.33 51.58 -28.69
CA ALA A 3 -19.29 51.47 -27.65
C ALA A 3 -19.74 50.78 -26.34
N ARG A 4 -21.05 50.77 -26.01
CA ARG A 4 -21.57 50.06 -24.82
C ARG A 4 -21.69 48.55 -25.06
N ALA A 5 -22.02 48.14 -26.30
CA ALA A 5 -22.10 46.73 -26.67
C ALA A 5 -20.71 46.06 -26.64
N TYR A 6 -19.67 46.74 -27.14
CA TYR A 6 -18.30 46.22 -27.10
C TYR A 6 -17.75 46.05 -25.68
N ARG A 7 -18.05 46.98 -24.75
CA ARG A 7 -17.65 46.81 -23.34
C ARG A 7 -18.33 45.60 -22.70
N LEU A 8 -19.62 45.38 -22.97
CA LEU A 8 -20.36 44.24 -22.42
C LEU A 8 -19.78 42.90 -22.89
N VAL A 9 -19.43 42.80 -24.18
CA VAL A 9 -18.85 41.59 -24.78
C VAL A 9 -17.45 41.31 -24.22
N ILE A 10 -16.61 42.33 -24.06
CA ILE A 10 -15.26 42.17 -23.47
C ILE A 10 -15.35 41.75 -22.00
N THR A 11 -16.28 42.34 -21.22
CA THR A 11 -16.51 41.95 -19.82
C THR A 11 -17.01 40.51 -19.70
N LEU A 12 -17.92 40.07 -20.58
CA LEU A 12 -18.38 38.67 -20.65
C LEU A 12 -17.23 37.72 -20.99
N ILE A 13 -16.39 38.02 -21.97
CA ILE A 13 -15.24 37.18 -22.34
C ILE A 13 -14.23 37.06 -21.19
N LEU A 14 -13.96 38.15 -20.47
CA LEU A 14 -13.06 38.13 -19.30
C LEU A 14 -13.66 37.34 -18.12
N LEU A 15 -14.98 37.43 -17.89
CA LEU A 15 -15.68 36.64 -16.88
C LEU A 15 -15.69 35.15 -17.22
N PHE A 16 -15.96 34.78 -18.47
CA PHE A 16 -15.90 33.39 -18.93
C PHE A 16 -14.47 32.83 -18.92
N GLY A 17 -13.46 33.64 -19.26
CA GLY A 17 -12.05 33.26 -19.18
C GLY A 17 -11.55 33.09 -17.74
N ALA A 18 -11.98 33.95 -16.82
CA ALA A 18 -11.70 33.82 -15.38
C ALA A 18 -12.41 32.61 -14.78
N TYR A 19 -13.68 32.40 -15.12
CA TYR A 19 -14.46 31.24 -14.68
C TYR A 19 -13.87 29.92 -15.21
N GLY A 20 -13.43 29.89 -16.47
CA GLY A 20 -12.73 28.73 -17.04
C GLY A 20 -11.39 28.43 -16.37
N ARG A 21 -10.63 29.45 -15.94
CA ARG A 21 -9.41 29.26 -15.15
C ARG A 21 -9.70 28.76 -13.73
N ILE A 22 -10.73 29.28 -13.08
CA ILE A 22 -11.16 28.82 -11.75
C ILE A 22 -11.60 27.36 -11.81
N LEU A 23 -12.38 26.95 -12.81
CA LEU A 23 -12.77 25.54 -13.02
C LEU A 23 -11.57 24.62 -13.31
N ALA A 24 -10.57 25.11 -14.06
CA ALA A 24 -9.34 24.36 -14.32
C ALA A 24 -8.48 24.20 -13.05
N GLU A 25 -8.34 25.25 -12.24
CA GLU A 25 -7.64 25.19 -10.95
C GLU A 25 -8.39 24.34 -9.93
N GLU A 26 -9.71 24.42 -9.87
CA GLU A 26 -10.53 23.57 -9.01
C GLU A 26 -10.40 22.10 -9.40
N SER A 27 -10.48 21.74 -10.69
CA SER A 27 -10.29 20.35 -11.15
C SER A 27 -8.89 19.81 -10.83
N LEU A 28 -7.83 20.63 -10.93
CA LEU A 28 -6.46 20.28 -10.50
C LEU A 28 -6.36 20.08 -8.99
N VAL A 29 -7.01 20.93 -8.19
CA VAL A 29 -7.08 20.80 -6.73
C VAL A 29 -7.87 19.55 -6.33
N HIS A 30 -8.94 19.20 -7.05
CA HIS A 30 -9.76 18.02 -6.79
C HIS A 30 -9.00 16.73 -7.12
N GLY A 31 -8.32 16.68 -8.27
CA GLY A 31 -7.40 15.59 -8.62
C GLY A 31 -6.28 15.41 -7.59
N GLY A 32 -5.68 16.52 -7.14
CA GLY A 32 -4.65 16.51 -6.08
C GLY A 32 -5.17 15.99 -4.74
N ARG A 33 -6.37 16.40 -4.32
CA ARG A 33 -7.03 15.89 -3.09
C ARG A 33 -7.38 14.41 -3.21
N PHE A 34 -7.90 13.98 -4.35
CA PHE A 34 -8.22 12.58 -4.59
C PHE A 34 -6.97 11.70 -4.53
N TYR A 35 -5.87 12.13 -5.17
CA TYR A 35 -4.59 11.43 -5.10
C TYR A 35 -4.03 11.40 -3.67
N LYS A 36 -4.17 12.49 -2.91
CA LYS A 36 -3.84 12.52 -1.48
C LYS A 36 -4.62 11.48 -0.68
N GLY A 37 -5.90 11.29 -0.96
CA GLY A 37 -6.72 10.22 -0.38
C GLY A 37 -6.19 8.82 -0.72
N ILE A 38 -5.78 8.59 -1.96
CA ILE A 38 -5.14 7.33 -2.37
C ILE A 38 -3.81 7.12 -1.62
N GLU A 39 -2.97 8.14 -1.50
CA GLU A 39 -1.73 8.07 -0.75
C GLU A 39 -1.96 7.75 0.73
N MET A 40 -3.00 8.32 1.35
CA MET A 40 -3.41 7.97 2.72
C MET A 40 -3.84 6.50 2.83
N LEU A 41 -4.66 6.01 1.88
CA LEU A 41 -5.03 4.59 1.81
C LEU A 41 -3.81 3.66 1.74
N LYS A 42 -2.84 4.00 0.90
CA LYS A 42 -1.58 3.24 0.78
C LYS A 42 -0.78 3.25 2.09
N ARG A 43 -0.83 4.34 2.85
CA ARG A 43 -0.13 4.43 4.15
C ARG A 43 -0.89 3.78 5.30
N GLY A 44 -2.08 3.24 5.04
CA GLY A 44 -2.96 2.71 6.08
C GLY A 44 -3.66 3.79 6.91
N ASP A 45 -3.57 5.07 6.52
CA ASP A 45 -4.37 6.14 7.10
C ASP A 45 -5.78 6.11 6.50
N TYR A 46 -6.52 5.06 6.86
CA TYR A 46 -7.86 4.82 6.34
C TYR A 46 -8.86 5.88 6.81
N ARG A 47 -8.68 6.41 8.02
CA ARG A 47 -9.54 7.46 8.58
C ARG A 47 -9.33 8.80 7.85
N GLY A 48 -8.08 9.19 7.62
CA GLY A 48 -7.74 10.38 6.83
C GLY A 48 -8.24 10.26 5.39
N ALA A 49 -8.04 9.10 4.75
CA ALA A 49 -8.54 8.83 3.41
C ALA A 49 -10.08 8.92 3.34
N MET A 50 -10.78 8.29 4.29
CA MET A 50 -12.25 8.32 4.36
C MET A 50 -12.75 9.75 4.49
N LEU A 51 -12.14 10.58 5.35
CA LEU A 51 -12.49 11.99 5.50
C LEU A 51 -12.31 12.79 4.20
N ILE A 52 -11.24 12.55 3.45
CA ILE A 52 -11.02 13.20 2.15
C ILE A 52 -12.08 12.76 1.15
N PHE A 53 -12.31 11.46 1.00
CA PHE A 53 -13.24 10.95 0.00
C PHE A 53 -14.69 11.30 0.31
N SER A 54 -15.12 11.26 1.57
CA SER A 54 -16.47 11.70 1.96
C SER A 54 -16.68 13.19 1.69
N LYS A 55 -15.66 14.04 1.88
CA LYS A 55 -15.74 15.46 1.50
C LYS A 55 -15.89 15.64 0.00
N LEU A 56 -15.09 14.93 -0.80
CA LEU A 56 -15.19 14.98 -2.26
C LEU A 56 -16.57 14.48 -2.74
N GLN A 57 -17.11 13.43 -2.11
CA GLN A 57 -18.44 12.90 -2.42
C GLN A 57 -19.56 13.94 -2.22
N LEU A 58 -19.51 14.73 -1.15
CA LEU A 58 -20.50 15.77 -0.86
C LEU A 58 -20.47 16.94 -1.85
N GLN A 59 -19.36 17.12 -2.58
CA GLN A 59 -19.18 18.21 -3.53
C GLN A 59 -19.69 17.88 -4.94
N ASN A 60 -20.38 16.74 -5.13
CA ASN A 60 -20.90 16.24 -6.43
C ASN A 60 -19.87 16.01 -7.56
N ASP A 61 -18.59 16.25 -7.30
CA ASP A 61 -17.46 16.01 -8.23
C ASP A 61 -16.73 14.68 -7.99
N PHE A 62 -17.40 13.73 -7.31
CA PHE A 62 -16.81 12.43 -7.00
C PHE A 62 -17.25 11.40 -8.04
N PRO A 63 -16.32 10.93 -8.89
CA PRO A 63 -16.69 9.97 -9.92
C PRO A 63 -17.15 8.67 -9.27
N GLU A 64 -18.06 7.97 -9.94
CA GLU A 64 -18.65 6.72 -9.43
C GLU A 64 -17.59 5.68 -9.05
N TRP A 65 -16.50 5.57 -9.82
CA TRP A 65 -15.36 4.70 -9.49
C TRP A 65 -14.60 5.13 -8.23
N GLY A 66 -14.68 6.42 -7.83
CA GLY A 66 -14.17 6.93 -6.56
C GLY A 66 -14.84 6.27 -5.35
N LEU A 67 -16.09 5.83 -5.48
CA LEU A 67 -16.81 5.10 -4.43
C LEU A 67 -16.13 3.79 -4.07
N ILE A 68 -15.37 3.20 -4.99
CA ILE A 68 -14.52 2.03 -4.70
C ILE A 68 -13.48 2.40 -3.63
N TYR A 69 -12.78 3.52 -3.78
CA TYR A 69 -11.76 3.96 -2.83
C TYR A 69 -12.35 4.39 -1.48
N LEU A 70 -13.52 5.03 -1.49
CA LEU A 70 -14.26 5.33 -0.26
C LEU A 70 -14.70 4.05 0.46
N GLY A 71 -15.19 3.05 -0.28
CA GLY A 71 -15.51 1.72 0.24
C GLY A 71 -14.27 1.02 0.82
N GLU A 72 -13.13 1.09 0.14
CA GLU A 72 -11.85 0.53 0.62
C GLU A 72 -11.34 1.23 1.89
N ALA A 73 -11.52 2.55 2.01
CA ALA A 73 -11.21 3.33 3.20
C ALA A 73 -12.11 2.91 4.38
N SER A 74 -13.40 2.77 4.13
CA SER A 74 -14.40 2.35 5.12
C SER A 74 -14.15 0.92 5.62
N LEU A 75 -13.74 0.00 4.73
CA LEU A 75 -13.24 -1.31 5.12
C LEU A 75 -12.01 -1.20 6.04
N GLY A 76 -11.12 -0.25 5.76
CA GLY A 76 -9.91 -0.02 6.53
C GLY A 76 -10.18 0.50 7.94
N THR A 77 -11.20 1.34 8.12
CA THR A 77 -11.63 1.86 9.44
C THR A 77 -12.47 0.87 10.25
N GLY A 78 -12.90 -0.24 9.64
CA GLY A 78 -13.76 -1.24 10.28
C GLY A 78 -15.26 -0.96 10.13
N ASP A 79 -15.66 0.11 9.45
CA ASP A 79 -17.07 0.40 9.15
C ASP A 79 -17.54 -0.41 7.94
N LEU A 80 -17.75 -1.72 8.18
CA LEU A 80 -18.09 -2.69 7.15
C LEU A 80 -19.47 -2.41 6.52
N ASP A 81 -20.41 -1.88 7.29
CA ASP A 81 -21.76 -1.60 6.80
C ASP A 81 -21.79 -0.34 5.95
N TYR A 82 -21.04 0.72 6.33
CA TYR A 82 -20.85 1.87 5.45
C TYR A 82 -20.11 1.50 4.17
N ALA A 83 -19.06 0.66 4.25
CA ALA A 83 -18.36 0.17 3.07
C ALA A 83 -19.33 -0.50 2.07
N ARG A 84 -20.22 -1.37 2.55
CA ARG A 84 -21.25 -2.03 1.72
C ARG A 84 -22.23 -1.04 1.11
N ARG A 85 -22.73 -0.08 1.90
CA ARG A 85 -23.67 0.94 1.40
C ARG A 85 -23.04 1.77 0.28
N VAL A 86 -21.81 2.25 0.49
CA VAL A 86 -21.09 3.07 -0.49
C VAL A 86 -20.88 2.33 -1.81
N VAL A 87 -20.52 1.04 -1.79
CA VAL A 87 -20.32 0.29 -3.04
C VAL A 87 -21.62 -0.20 -3.67
N SER A 88 -22.72 -0.24 -2.90
CA SER A 88 -24.03 -0.65 -3.41
C SER A 88 -24.71 0.42 -4.27
N SER A 89 -24.33 1.69 -4.11
CA SER A 89 -24.83 2.81 -4.93
C SER A 89 -24.15 2.92 -6.30
N ILE A 90 -23.13 2.11 -6.57
CA ILE A 90 -22.47 1.99 -7.87
C ILE A 90 -23.40 1.23 -8.82
N LYS A 91 -23.75 1.86 -9.94
CA LYS A 91 -24.54 1.28 -11.03
C LYS A 91 -23.83 0.03 -11.58
N PRO A 92 -24.59 -0.99 -11.99
CA PRO A 92 -24.02 -2.21 -12.55
C PRO A 92 -23.50 -1.96 -13.97
N ASP A 93 -22.30 -1.41 -14.10
CA ASP A 93 -21.41 -1.73 -15.21
C ASP A 93 -20.50 -2.91 -14.81
N THR A 94 -20.00 -3.67 -15.79
CA THR A 94 -19.34 -4.96 -15.49
C THR A 94 -18.12 -4.80 -14.59
N LEU A 95 -17.39 -3.67 -14.69
CA LEU A 95 -16.17 -3.45 -13.90
C LEU A 95 -16.50 -3.07 -12.45
N ALA A 96 -17.38 -2.10 -12.24
CA ALA A 96 -17.66 -1.61 -10.89
C ALA A 96 -18.53 -2.62 -10.10
N PHE A 97 -19.35 -3.42 -10.78
CA PHE A 97 -20.00 -4.60 -10.19
C PHE A 97 -18.99 -5.62 -9.62
N LEU A 98 -17.89 -5.90 -10.31
CA LEU A 98 -16.87 -6.85 -9.84
C LEU A 98 -16.09 -6.31 -8.64
N PHE A 99 -15.79 -5.01 -8.61
CA PHE A 99 -15.18 -4.35 -7.45
C PHE A 99 -16.11 -4.33 -6.23
N ARG A 100 -17.39 -4.04 -6.43
CA ARG A 100 -18.42 -4.17 -5.39
C ARG A 100 -18.40 -5.57 -4.79
N ARG A 101 -18.43 -6.61 -5.64
CA ARG A 101 -18.43 -8.01 -5.17
C ARG A 101 -17.16 -8.36 -4.40
N LYS A 102 -15.99 -7.86 -4.83
CA LYS A 102 -14.73 -8.01 -4.10
C LYS A 102 -14.82 -7.40 -2.70
N ILE A 103 -15.35 -6.18 -2.58
CA ILE A 103 -15.48 -5.46 -1.29
C ILE A 103 -16.46 -6.17 -0.36
N GLU A 104 -17.58 -6.69 -0.88
CA GLU A 104 -18.53 -7.50 -0.11
C GLU A 104 -17.87 -8.76 0.48
N ILE A 105 -17.07 -9.47 -0.32
CA ILE A 105 -16.34 -10.67 0.13
C ILE A 105 -15.29 -10.29 1.18
N GLU A 106 -14.53 -9.22 0.98
CA GLU A 106 -13.55 -8.74 1.96
C GLU A 106 -14.23 -8.39 3.29
N ALA A 107 -15.35 -7.66 3.26
CA ALA A 107 -16.12 -7.31 4.45
C ALA A 107 -16.58 -8.56 5.20
N ALA A 108 -17.12 -9.55 4.49
CA ALA A 108 -17.53 -10.82 5.11
C ALA A 108 -16.35 -11.54 5.77
N LEU A 109 -15.21 -11.63 5.08
CA LEU A 109 -13.99 -12.27 5.58
C LEU A 109 -13.34 -11.54 6.75
N ARG A 110 -13.55 -10.22 6.90
CA ARG A 110 -13.02 -9.44 8.03
C ARG A 110 -13.98 -9.33 9.21
N SER A 111 -15.27 -9.59 9.01
CA SER A 111 -16.26 -9.60 10.10
C SER A 111 -16.06 -10.78 11.05
N ASP A 112 -16.52 -10.67 12.30
CA ASP A 112 -16.48 -11.79 13.27
C ASP A 112 -17.52 -12.89 12.98
N LYS A 113 -18.43 -12.64 12.03
CA LYS A 113 -19.49 -13.58 11.68
C LYS A 113 -18.92 -14.85 11.03
N LYS A 114 -19.58 -15.97 11.27
CA LYS A 114 -19.32 -17.23 10.57
C LYS A 114 -19.67 -17.06 9.09
N VAL A 115 -18.76 -17.45 8.21
CA VAL A 115 -18.92 -17.32 6.75
C VAL A 115 -18.88 -18.71 6.09
N ASN A 116 -19.67 -18.88 5.03
CA ASN A 116 -19.64 -20.09 4.20
C ASN A 116 -18.41 -20.04 3.27
N ILE A 117 -17.31 -20.67 3.70
CA ILE A 117 -16.03 -20.65 2.98
C ILE A 117 -16.12 -21.26 1.56
N PRO A 118 -16.80 -22.41 1.34
CA PRO A 118 -17.04 -22.92 -0.02
C PRO A 118 -17.66 -21.87 -0.95
N LEU A 119 -18.74 -21.22 -0.52
CA LEU A 119 -19.42 -20.18 -1.31
C LEU A 119 -18.53 -18.96 -1.59
N ILE A 120 -17.70 -18.56 -0.62
CA ILE A 120 -16.73 -17.48 -0.77
C ILE A 120 -15.69 -17.86 -1.84
N ARG A 121 -15.13 -19.08 -1.77
CA ARG A 121 -14.13 -19.57 -2.73
C ARG A 121 -14.71 -19.63 -4.14
N ASP A 122 -15.94 -20.11 -4.30
CA ASP A 122 -16.64 -20.12 -5.58
C ASP A 122 -16.83 -18.71 -6.12
N SER A 123 -17.18 -17.76 -5.25
CA SER A 123 -17.33 -16.35 -5.62
C SER A 123 -15.99 -15.74 -6.08
N ILE A 124 -14.88 -16.01 -5.37
CA ILE A 124 -13.54 -15.59 -5.79
C ILE A 124 -13.16 -16.22 -7.13
N GLN A 125 -13.46 -17.50 -7.34
CA GLN A 125 -13.14 -18.19 -8.59
C GLN A 125 -13.94 -17.62 -9.77
N LYS A 126 -15.21 -17.27 -9.56
CA LYS A 126 -16.01 -16.54 -10.56
C LYS A 126 -15.37 -15.20 -10.92
N LEU A 127 -14.91 -14.42 -9.93
CA LEU A 127 -14.20 -13.16 -10.18
C LEU A 127 -12.91 -13.37 -11.00
N LYS A 128 -12.11 -14.41 -10.68
CA LYS A 128 -10.87 -14.74 -11.41
C LYS A 128 -11.10 -15.04 -12.89
N LYS A 129 -12.25 -15.63 -13.25
CA LYS A 129 -12.59 -15.96 -14.66
C LYS A 129 -12.71 -14.72 -15.55
N HIS A 130 -12.99 -13.54 -14.98
CA HIS A 130 -13.09 -12.29 -15.74
C HIS A 130 -11.72 -11.72 -16.17
N LYS A 131 -10.59 -12.27 -15.68
CA LYS A 131 -9.22 -11.90 -16.08
C LYS A 131 -8.90 -10.38 -16.01
N ILE A 132 -9.53 -9.65 -15.10
CA ILE A 132 -9.29 -8.21 -14.92
C ILE A 132 -8.01 -7.98 -14.12
N LEU A 133 -6.97 -7.46 -14.78
CA LEU A 133 -5.66 -7.23 -14.18
C LEU A 133 -5.71 -6.32 -12.94
N ALA A 134 -6.54 -5.27 -12.97
CA ALA A 134 -6.71 -4.33 -11.86
C ALA A 134 -7.27 -4.99 -10.58
N LEU A 135 -8.06 -6.05 -10.72
CA LEU A 135 -8.62 -6.80 -9.59
C LEU A 135 -7.65 -7.83 -9.01
N HIS A 136 -6.65 -8.25 -9.77
CA HIS A 136 -5.80 -9.38 -9.43
C HIS A 136 -5.14 -9.27 -8.04
N PRO A 137 -4.50 -8.13 -7.65
CA PRO A 137 -3.95 -7.99 -6.30
C PRO A 137 -5.01 -8.13 -5.19
N GLY A 138 -6.22 -7.61 -5.43
CA GLY A 138 -7.34 -7.73 -4.50
C GLY A 138 -7.80 -9.17 -4.32
N LEU A 139 -7.86 -9.96 -5.40
CA LEU A 139 -8.25 -11.37 -5.32
C LEU A 139 -7.23 -12.22 -4.56
N LEU A 140 -5.94 -11.91 -4.69
CA LEU A 140 -4.87 -12.55 -3.91
C LEU A 140 -4.97 -12.23 -2.42
N LEU A 141 -5.36 -11.00 -2.07
CA LEU A 141 -5.64 -10.63 -0.69
C LEU A 141 -6.82 -11.43 -0.14
N LEU A 142 -7.90 -11.60 -0.92
CA LEU A 142 -9.04 -12.43 -0.51
C LEU A 142 -8.64 -13.89 -0.26
N ASP A 143 -7.79 -14.47 -1.12
CA ASP A 143 -7.27 -15.82 -0.92
C ASP A 143 -6.50 -15.94 0.41
N ALA A 144 -5.71 -14.93 0.78
CA ALA A 144 -5.00 -14.92 2.06
C ALA A 144 -5.96 -14.80 3.25
N LEU A 145 -7.01 -13.98 3.14
CA LEU A 145 -8.03 -13.82 4.17
C LEU A 145 -8.86 -15.10 4.38
N VAL A 146 -9.12 -15.87 3.32
CA VAL A 146 -9.74 -17.20 3.43
C VAL A 146 -8.86 -18.14 4.27
N GLU A 147 -7.55 -18.17 4.03
CA GLU A 147 -6.63 -18.99 4.82
C GLU A 147 -6.61 -18.56 6.29
N ARG A 148 -6.68 -17.24 6.56
CA ARG A 148 -6.83 -16.72 7.93
C ARG A 148 -8.12 -17.22 8.60
N LYS A 149 -9.26 -17.19 7.90
CA LYS A 149 -10.55 -17.66 8.43
C LYS A 149 -10.59 -19.16 8.71
N LEU A 150 -9.73 -19.93 8.04
CA LEU A 150 -9.53 -21.36 8.29
C LEU A 150 -8.44 -21.65 9.34
N SER A 151 -7.96 -20.62 10.05
CA SER A 151 -6.85 -20.71 11.02
C SER A 151 -5.54 -21.24 10.44
N ARG A 152 -5.36 -21.15 9.11
CA ARG A 152 -4.14 -21.56 8.40
C ARG A 152 -3.15 -20.40 8.32
N TYR A 153 -2.69 -19.92 9.49
CA TYR A 153 -1.93 -18.66 9.59
C TYR A 153 -0.62 -18.66 8.81
N SER A 154 0.16 -19.74 8.83
CA SER A 154 1.41 -19.80 8.04
C SER A 154 1.16 -19.70 6.53
N SER A 155 0.11 -20.36 6.03
CA SER A 155 -0.34 -20.27 4.63
C SER A 155 -0.80 -18.85 4.29
N CYS A 156 -1.60 -18.25 5.19
CA CYS A 156 -2.04 -16.86 5.08
C CYS A 156 -0.85 -15.90 4.94
N VAL A 157 0.12 -15.94 5.86
CA VAL A 157 1.23 -14.98 5.83
C VAL A 157 2.12 -15.16 4.61
N ARG A 158 2.39 -16.40 4.16
CA ARG A 158 3.11 -16.62 2.90
C ARG A 158 2.41 -15.98 1.71
N LYS A 159 1.07 -16.07 1.64
CA LYS A 159 0.28 -15.42 0.59
C LYS A 159 0.33 -13.90 0.68
N LEU A 160 0.27 -13.34 1.90
CA LEU A 160 0.39 -11.89 2.12
C LEU A 160 1.77 -11.38 1.68
N GLN A 161 2.85 -12.07 2.05
CA GLN A 161 4.20 -11.71 1.61
C GLN A 161 4.36 -11.79 0.09
N TRP A 162 3.88 -12.87 -0.52
CA TRP A 162 3.97 -13.04 -1.98
C TRP A 162 3.21 -11.93 -2.72
N LEU A 163 2.02 -11.56 -2.26
CA LEU A 163 1.26 -10.42 -2.79
C LEU A 163 2.07 -9.12 -2.67
N ARG A 164 2.67 -8.86 -1.51
CA ARG A 164 3.46 -7.65 -1.24
C ARG A 164 4.73 -7.57 -2.07
N GLU A 165 5.39 -8.70 -2.30
CA GLU A 165 6.55 -8.76 -3.16
C GLU A 165 6.17 -8.52 -4.64
N ARG A 166 5.08 -9.13 -5.11
CA ARG A 166 4.69 -9.06 -6.52
C ARG A 166 4.06 -7.73 -6.91
N TYR A 167 3.35 -7.09 -5.98
CA TYR A 167 2.59 -5.85 -6.22
C TYR A 167 2.87 -4.79 -5.14
N PRO A 168 4.13 -4.40 -4.90
CA PRO A 168 4.53 -3.64 -3.71
C PRO A 168 3.83 -2.28 -3.57
N HIS A 169 3.49 -1.63 -4.67
CA HIS A 169 2.82 -0.33 -4.67
C HIS A 169 1.29 -0.39 -4.82
N SER A 170 0.71 -1.60 -4.78
CA SER A 170 -0.75 -1.77 -4.84
C SER A 170 -1.41 -1.55 -3.49
N LEU A 171 -2.66 -1.05 -3.48
CA LEU A 171 -3.45 -0.92 -2.26
C LEU A 171 -3.59 -2.25 -1.51
N ALA A 172 -3.73 -3.36 -2.24
CA ALA A 172 -3.82 -4.70 -1.66
C ALA A 172 -2.54 -5.09 -0.89
N ALA A 173 -1.35 -4.71 -1.37
CA ALA A 173 -0.10 -4.97 -0.68
C ALA A 173 0.05 -4.16 0.61
N TYR A 174 -0.40 -2.90 0.64
CA TYR A 174 -0.41 -2.10 1.86
C TYR A 174 -1.39 -2.65 2.90
N LYS A 175 -2.59 -3.07 2.47
CA LYS A 175 -3.54 -3.82 3.32
C LYS A 175 -2.94 -5.12 3.84
N ALA A 176 -2.27 -5.87 2.97
CA ALA A 176 -1.61 -7.12 3.35
C ALA A 176 -0.55 -6.90 4.42
N TYR A 177 0.22 -5.80 4.34
CA TYR A 177 1.18 -5.44 5.38
C TYR A 177 0.48 -5.17 6.72
N SER A 178 -0.59 -4.37 6.72
CA SER A 178 -1.39 -4.11 7.94
C SER A 178 -1.90 -5.41 8.57
N ILE A 179 -2.51 -6.29 7.77
CA ILE A 179 -3.05 -7.57 8.25
C ILE A 179 -1.95 -8.48 8.79
N GLN A 180 -0.81 -8.55 8.10
CA GLN A 180 0.33 -9.35 8.54
C GLN A 180 0.90 -8.83 9.87
N LYS A 181 1.01 -7.51 10.01
CA LYS A 181 1.42 -6.87 11.26
C LYS A 181 0.46 -7.22 12.40
N ASP A 182 -0.85 -7.12 12.19
CA ASP A 182 -1.85 -7.47 13.19
C ASP A 182 -1.74 -8.94 13.63
N LEU A 183 -1.53 -9.85 12.67
CA LEU A 183 -1.34 -11.27 12.95
C LEU A 183 -0.11 -11.51 13.84
N PHE A 184 1.00 -10.81 13.60
CA PHE A 184 2.17 -10.96 14.46
C PHE A 184 1.95 -10.45 15.88
N HIS A 185 1.11 -9.42 16.07
CA HIS A 185 0.78 -8.93 17.40
C HIS A 185 -0.20 -9.87 18.14
N SER A 186 -1.03 -10.62 17.41
CA SER A 186 -2.00 -11.54 18.02
C SER A 186 -1.41 -12.86 18.52
N GLY A 187 -0.11 -13.13 18.29
CA GLY A 187 0.57 -14.32 18.82
C GLY A 187 -0.01 -15.66 18.32
N PHE A 188 -0.18 -15.83 17.00
CA PHE A 188 -0.77 -17.06 16.45
C PHE A 188 0.13 -18.30 16.61
N GLN A 189 -0.49 -19.49 16.66
CA GLN A 189 0.23 -20.76 16.78
C GLN A 189 1.20 -20.97 15.61
N GLY A 190 2.47 -21.19 15.93
CA GLY A 190 3.54 -21.38 14.93
C GLY A 190 4.20 -20.08 14.45
N ALA A 191 3.94 -18.93 15.10
CA ALA A 191 4.63 -17.68 14.80
C ALA A 191 6.16 -17.82 14.91
N ASP A 192 6.66 -18.46 15.97
CA ASP A 192 8.10 -18.64 16.19
C ASP A 192 8.78 -19.47 15.11
N ALA A 193 8.11 -20.53 14.63
CA ALA A 193 8.60 -21.36 13.54
C ALA A 193 8.63 -20.60 12.20
N MET A 194 7.83 -19.55 12.05
CA MET A 194 7.74 -18.76 10.82
C MET A 194 8.67 -17.55 10.83
N LEU A 195 8.94 -16.96 11.99
CA LEU A 195 9.79 -15.78 12.17
C LEU A 195 11.29 -16.11 12.08
N THR A 196 11.66 -16.95 11.12
CA THR A 196 13.03 -17.37 10.84
C THR A 196 13.90 -16.19 10.42
N PRO A 197 15.23 -16.32 10.49
CA PRO A 197 16.14 -15.28 10.01
C PRO A 197 15.90 -14.92 8.53
N ASP A 198 15.63 -15.91 7.68
CA ASP A 198 15.34 -15.67 6.25
C ASP A 198 14.01 -14.93 6.05
N PHE A 199 12.96 -15.32 6.79
CA PHE A 199 11.68 -14.61 6.77
C PHE A 199 11.85 -13.12 7.11
N ARG A 200 12.64 -12.82 8.15
CA ARG A 200 12.89 -11.44 8.59
C ARG A 200 13.67 -10.64 7.54
N LEU A 201 14.63 -11.27 6.87
CA LEU A 201 15.36 -10.62 5.78
C LEU A 201 14.47 -10.34 4.56
N ASP A 202 13.60 -11.30 4.21
CA ASP A 202 12.62 -11.12 3.15
C ASP A 202 11.61 -10.04 3.48
N GLU A 203 11.11 -10.00 4.71
CA GLU A 203 10.23 -8.94 5.19
C GLU A 203 10.89 -7.56 5.08
N LEU A 204 12.15 -7.44 5.51
CA LEU A 204 12.89 -6.19 5.39
C LEU A 204 13.07 -5.75 3.93
N ARG A 205 13.35 -6.71 3.03
CA ARG A 205 13.44 -6.44 1.58
C ARG A 205 12.09 -5.97 1.03
N ILE A 206 11.00 -6.64 1.39
CA ILE A 206 9.64 -6.28 0.94
C ILE A 206 9.27 -4.87 1.42
N LEU A 207 9.51 -4.52 2.69
CA LEU A 207 9.26 -3.16 3.19
C LEU A 207 10.02 -2.09 2.40
N THR A 208 11.27 -2.39 2.04
CA THR A 208 12.10 -1.52 1.19
C THR A 208 11.50 -1.38 -0.22
N LEU A 209 11.03 -2.48 -0.83
CA LEU A 209 10.36 -2.45 -2.14
C LEU A 209 9.07 -1.64 -2.12
N GLN A 210 8.34 -1.66 -1.01
CA GLN A 210 7.11 -0.88 -0.83
C GLN A 210 7.38 0.60 -0.53
N GLY A 211 8.65 1.01 -0.34
CA GLY A 211 9.00 2.38 0.06
C GLY A 211 8.66 2.71 1.52
N LEU A 212 8.35 1.70 2.35
CA LEU A 212 8.04 1.84 3.77
C LEU A 212 9.33 1.91 4.59
N PHE A 213 10.20 2.88 4.26
CA PHE A 213 11.56 2.94 4.80
C PHE A 213 11.61 3.18 6.32
N GLU A 214 10.67 3.95 6.88
CA GLU A 214 10.57 4.16 8.33
C GLU A 214 10.17 2.87 9.06
N ASP A 215 9.20 2.13 8.52
CA ASP A 215 8.84 0.81 9.04
C ASP A 215 10.00 -0.18 8.92
N ALA A 216 10.67 -0.20 7.78
CA ALA A 216 11.86 -1.01 7.55
C ALA A 216 12.98 -0.67 8.56
N TYR A 217 13.18 0.62 8.85
CA TYR A 217 14.18 1.09 9.80
C TYR A 217 13.86 0.69 11.24
N ARG A 218 12.59 0.77 11.65
CA ARG A 218 12.13 0.20 12.93
C ARG A 218 12.37 -1.30 12.97
N TYR A 219 12.02 -2.00 11.90
CA TYR A 219 12.17 -3.46 11.80
C TYR A 219 13.63 -3.92 11.87
N ILE A 220 14.59 -3.15 11.32
CA ILE A 220 16.03 -3.39 11.46
C ILE A 220 16.45 -3.49 12.93
N LYS A 221 15.90 -2.64 13.81
CA LYS A 221 16.22 -2.67 15.25
C LYS A 221 15.73 -3.95 15.92
N GLU A 222 14.59 -4.49 15.47
CA GLU A 222 14.05 -5.77 15.95
C GLU A 222 14.91 -6.94 15.45
N ILE A 223 15.33 -6.94 14.18
CA ILE A 223 16.22 -7.95 13.61
C ILE A 223 17.58 -7.95 14.32
N LYS A 224 18.13 -6.77 14.65
CA LYS A 224 19.43 -6.66 15.34
C LYS A 224 19.45 -7.43 16.68
N LYS A 225 18.34 -7.42 17.43
CA LYS A 225 18.21 -8.21 18.67
C LYS A 225 18.20 -9.73 18.40
N ALA A 226 17.66 -10.15 17.26
CA ALA A 226 17.62 -11.54 16.82
C ALA A 226 18.90 -12.00 16.07
N MET A 227 19.89 -11.12 15.84
CA MET A 227 21.06 -11.41 14.98
C MET A 227 21.94 -12.58 15.44
N ILE A 228 21.85 -13.01 16.70
CA ILE A 228 22.60 -14.14 17.25
C ILE A 228 22.31 -15.43 16.45
N SER A 229 21.18 -15.52 15.73
CA SER A 229 20.81 -16.68 14.92
C SER A 229 21.28 -16.64 13.44
N PHE A 230 21.92 -15.58 12.95
CA PHE A 230 22.47 -15.58 11.58
C PHE A 230 23.75 -16.43 11.50
N ARG A 231 23.56 -17.73 11.28
CA ARG A 231 24.63 -18.74 11.23
C ARG A 231 25.52 -18.64 9.99
N PHE A 232 25.04 -18.03 8.89
CA PHE A 232 25.74 -18.01 7.60
C PHE A 232 26.21 -16.61 7.16
N THR A 233 27.36 -16.55 6.52
CA THR A 233 27.97 -15.32 5.97
C THR A 233 27.07 -14.63 4.94
N ASP A 234 26.37 -15.40 4.10
CA ASP A 234 25.45 -14.86 3.09
C ASP A 234 24.25 -14.13 3.69
N GLN A 235 23.70 -14.61 4.82
CA GLN A 235 22.61 -13.92 5.52
C GLN A 235 23.07 -12.56 6.07
N ARG A 236 24.29 -12.50 6.62
CA ARG A 236 24.90 -11.23 7.07
C ARG A 236 25.08 -10.25 5.91
N ARG A 237 25.49 -10.75 4.73
CA ARG A 237 25.61 -9.93 3.52
C ARG A 237 24.26 -9.40 3.03
N LYS A 238 23.23 -10.26 2.98
CA LYS A 238 21.85 -9.86 2.62
C LYS A 238 21.31 -8.79 3.58
N TYR A 239 21.51 -9.00 4.89
CA TYR A 239 21.14 -8.03 5.92
C TYR A 239 21.83 -6.68 5.73
N PHE A 240 23.15 -6.69 5.51
CA PHE A 240 23.92 -5.48 5.26
C PHE A 240 23.39 -4.69 4.04
N LYS A 241 23.15 -5.37 2.91
CA LYS A 241 22.60 -4.73 1.71
C LYS A 241 21.20 -4.14 1.95
N ALA A 242 20.36 -4.85 2.68
CA ALA A 242 19.03 -4.36 3.04
C ALA A 242 19.10 -3.12 3.94
N ARG A 243 19.95 -3.13 4.98
CA ARG A 243 20.18 -1.99 5.88
C ARG A 243 20.68 -0.76 5.11
N LEU A 244 21.61 -0.96 4.16
CA LEU A 244 22.09 0.11 3.27
C LEU A 244 20.94 0.74 2.46
N ASN A 245 20.11 -0.07 1.81
CA ASN A 245 19.00 0.43 0.99
C ASN A 245 17.98 1.22 1.82
N VAL A 246 17.69 0.78 3.04
CA VAL A 246 16.78 1.49 3.95
C VAL A 246 17.35 2.84 4.36
N LEU A 247 18.60 2.89 4.81
CA LEU A 247 19.24 4.14 5.21
C LEU A 247 19.37 5.12 4.03
N LYS A 248 19.59 4.61 2.82
CA LYS A 248 19.56 5.40 1.59
C LYS A 248 18.17 5.99 1.37
N GLY A 249 17.11 5.20 1.47
CA GLY A 249 15.73 5.66 1.33
C GLY A 249 15.30 6.71 2.37
N LEU A 250 15.92 6.70 3.55
CA LEU A 250 15.69 7.70 4.61
C LEU A 250 16.65 8.91 4.57
N HIS A 251 17.60 8.93 3.63
CA HIS A 251 18.63 9.99 3.55
C HIS A 251 19.44 10.20 4.85
N LYS A 252 19.66 9.13 5.63
CA LYS A 252 20.38 9.18 6.93
C LYS A 252 21.90 9.10 6.76
N LYS A 253 22.51 10.23 6.42
CA LYS A 253 23.93 10.34 6.02
C LYS A 253 24.92 9.82 7.07
N ASP A 254 24.76 10.21 8.34
CA ASP A 254 25.72 9.82 9.39
C ASP A 254 25.68 8.32 9.70
N GLU A 255 24.48 7.73 9.67
CA GLU A 255 24.28 6.30 9.87
C GLU A 255 24.80 5.47 8.67
N LEU A 256 24.71 6.02 7.45
CA LEU A 256 25.32 5.42 6.26
C LEU A 256 26.85 5.36 6.38
N ASN A 257 27.48 6.48 6.78
CA ASN A 257 28.93 6.53 6.96
C ASN A 257 29.40 5.55 8.05
N SER A 258 28.67 5.45 9.16
CA SER A 258 28.98 4.49 10.22
C SER A 258 28.83 3.03 9.76
N LEU A 259 27.78 2.72 9.00
CA LEU A 259 27.56 1.39 8.42
C LEU A 259 28.66 0.98 7.44
N LEU A 260 29.19 1.93 6.67
CA LEU A 260 30.32 1.69 5.76
C LEU A 260 31.60 1.34 6.51
N LEU A 261 31.93 2.11 7.55
CA LEU A 261 33.10 1.84 8.39
C LEU A 261 33.01 0.48 9.10
N GLU A 262 31.81 0.04 9.48
CA GLU A 262 31.56 -1.33 9.98
C GLU A 262 31.83 -2.38 8.90
N GLY A 263 31.39 -2.14 7.66
CA GLY A 263 31.60 -3.02 6.51
C GLY A 263 33.07 -3.13 6.08
N GLU A 264 33.81 -2.01 6.14
CA GLU A 264 35.25 -1.92 5.83
C GLU A 264 36.14 -2.73 6.77
N LYS A 265 35.71 -2.91 8.03
CA LYS A 265 36.42 -3.70 9.05
C LYS A 265 36.17 -5.21 8.92
N SER A 266 35.25 -5.63 8.06
CA SER A 266 35.02 -7.04 7.73
C SER A 266 36.21 -7.60 6.94
N LYS A 267 36.67 -8.81 7.26
CA LYS A 267 37.86 -9.44 6.65
C LYS A 267 37.79 -9.64 5.12
N ASP A 268 36.64 -9.37 4.48
CA ASP A 268 36.43 -9.51 3.03
C ASP A 268 36.33 -8.16 2.28
N SER A 269 37.46 -7.78 1.67
CA SER A 269 37.61 -6.95 0.46
C SER A 269 37.50 -5.41 0.57
N LYS A 270 38.65 -4.73 0.47
CA LYS A 270 38.79 -3.29 0.17
C LYS A 270 38.08 -2.88 -1.14
N ILE A 271 37.97 -3.79 -2.11
CA ILE A 271 37.29 -3.54 -3.40
C ILE A 271 35.77 -3.43 -3.19
N ARG A 272 35.18 -4.19 -2.25
CA ARG A 272 33.76 -4.01 -1.87
C ARG A 272 33.53 -2.67 -1.21
N ALA A 273 34.43 -2.24 -0.32
CA ALA A 273 34.34 -0.93 0.31
C ALA A 273 34.39 0.21 -0.71
N ILE A 274 35.29 0.11 -1.70
CA ILE A 274 35.40 1.08 -2.80
C ILE A 274 34.14 1.08 -3.67
N ALA A 275 33.64 -0.08 -4.11
CA ALA A 275 32.41 -0.18 -4.90
C ALA A 275 31.16 0.30 -4.12
N LEU A 276 31.15 0.12 -2.80
CA LEU A 276 30.12 0.65 -1.91
C LEU A 276 30.20 2.17 -1.76
N LYS A 277 31.41 2.71 -1.61
CA LYS A 277 31.67 4.15 -1.55
C LYS A 277 31.29 4.81 -2.87
N GLU A 278 31.62 4.21 -4.00
CA GLU A 278 31.18 4.67 -5.33
C GLU A 278 29.66 4.57 -5.53
N SER A 279 29.00 3.50 -5.08
CA SER A 279 27.53 3.39 -5.16
C SER A 279 26.80 4.44 -4.32
N ILE A 280 27.43 4.92 -3.24
CA ILE A 280 26.91 5.98 -2.37
C ILE A 280 27.20 7.36 -2.97
N LEU A 281 28.42 7.61 -3.44
CA LEU A 281 28.82 8.83 -4.16
C LEU A 281 27.99 9.03 -5.44
N SER A 282 27.79 7.98 -6.23
CA SER A 282 26.94 7.97 -7.43
C SER A 282 25.48 8.31 -7.12
N ALA A 283 25.00 7.92 -5.94
CA ALA A 283 23.66 8.23 -5.46
C ALA A 283 23.54 9.58 -4.74
N TRP A 284 24.66 10.22 -4.39
CA TRP A 284 24.70 11.59 -3.87
C TRP A 284 24.55 12.64 -4.98
N ASN A 285 24.95 12.31 -6.21
CA ASN A 285 25.01 13.23 -7.36
C ASN A 285 23.84 13.11 -8.35
N ARG A 286 22.82 12.32 -8.05
CA ARG A 286 21.54 12.23 -8.80
C ARG A 286 20.39 12.48 -7.85
#